data_AF-A0A2U1R282-F1
#
_entry.id   AF-A0A2U1R282-F1
#
_cell.length_a   1.000
_cell.length_b   1.000
_cell.length_c   1.000
_cell.angle_alpha   90.00
_cell.angle_beta   90.00
_cell.angle_gamma   90.00
#
_symmetry.space_group_name_H-M   'P 1'
#
loop_
_entity.id
_entity.type
_entity.pdbx_description
1 polymer ?
#
loop_
_entity_poly.entity_id
_entity_poly.type
_entity_poly.pdbx_seq_one_letter_code
_entity_poly.pdbx_strand_id
1 'polypeptide(L)'
;MKKLLLIVLVFNFIACTNESTNESTNESTNESTNESTPSTTSLSKNSFNPAPEPDDYLKAKHPQFLESRKDLEKEQKSLTAKKAAFVTTYVPDAAFRQALLDLGAATDVLSPGDNYIEIDNTRGGLYLASKGISNLTGINSFTSLVQLTVTGNNLTTLDISGLTNLRILECHYNQITSLNLTANTKLSEIWCHSNALTSLILPSSTNLWGVWCYSNSLTTLNLNGNTGITSLFIQGNQLTSFNFAPYVNLTLTNVSSNKWVTLNFDSNTKLTMLQCYSNTFLTDLYMRSATANTINSQNFSGNKFGLKIHVNSIFLATATSLWPNYGTATYVL
;
A
#
# COMPACT_ATOMS: atom_id res chain seq x y z
N MET A 1 -13.18 -1.39 50.16
CA MET A 1 -13.38 -2.83 49.91
C MET A 1 -13.99 -3.00 48.51
N LYS A 2 -13.23 -3.67 47.61
CA LYS A 2 -13.60 -4.53 46.45
C LYS A 2 -15.02 -4.35 45.84
N LYS A 3 -15.25 -4.28 44.52
CA LYS A 3 -14.77 -5.09 43.37
C LYS A 3 -15.03 -4.26 42.09
N LEU A 4 -14.11 -4.03 41.15
CA LEU A 4 -13.68 -4.89 40.02
C LEU A 4 -14.79 -5.76 39.40
N LEU A 5 -15.27 -5.40 38.20
CA LEU A 5 -15.65 -6.39 37.19
C LEU A 5 -15.39 -5.88 35.77
N LEU A 6 -14.67 -6.72 35.05
CA LEU A 6 -14.16 -6.63 33.69
C LEU A 6 -15.31 -6.87 32.69
N ILE A 7 -15.46 -6.03 31.66
CA ILE A 7 -16.35 -6.32 30.52
C ILE A 7 -15.50 -6.95 29.40
N VAL A 8 -15.81 -8.21 29.10
CA VAL A 8 -15.42 -8.94 27.89
C VAL A 8 -16.66 -8.96 27.00
N LEU A 9 -16.56 -8.41 25.78
CA LEU A 9 -17.61 -8.50 24.77
C LEU A 9 -17.16 -9.48 23.69
N VAL A 10 -17.77 -10.67 23.71
CA VAL A 10 -17.78 -11.66 22.62
C VAL A 10 -19.16 -11.56 21.98
N PHE A 11 -19.24 -11.28 20.68
CA PHE A 11 -20.48 -11.35 19.91
C PHE A 11 -20.67 -12.77 19.37
N ASN A 12 -21.78 -13.41 19.77
CA ASN A 12 -22.34 -14.60 19.14
C ASN A 12 -23.44 -14.17 18.16
N PHE A 13 -23.35 -14.65 16.92
CA PHE A 13 -24.42 -14.67 15.93
C PHE A 13 -25.12 -16.02 16.00
N ILE A 14 -26.46 -16.04 16.16
CA ILE A 14 -27.31 -17.18 15.78
C ILE A 14 -28.53 -16.66 15.04
N ALA A 15 -28.87 -17.43 14.00
CA ALA A 15 -29.78 -17.17 12.91
C ALA A 15 -31.27 -17.43 13.22
N CYS A 16 -32.09 -16.81 12.36
CA CYS A 16 -33.35 -17.24 11.76
C CYS A 16 -34.42 -17.96 12.60
N THR A 17 -35.64 -17.40 12.55
CA THR A 17 -36.86 -18.15 12.23
C THR A 17 -37.81 -17.29 11.39
N ASN A 18 -38.27 -17.87 10.28
CA ASN A 18 -39.36 -17.38 9.43
C ASN A 18 -40.71 -17.65 10.11
N GLU A 19 -41.69 -16.77 9.90
CA GLU A 19 -43.11 -17.15 9.86
C GLU A 19 -43.84 -16.28 8.83
N SER A 20 -44.69 -16.96 8.07
CA SER A 20 -45.46 -16.53 6.91
C SER A 20 -46.81 -15.91 7.28
N THR A 21 -47.32 -14.98 6.47
CA THR A 21 -48.74 -14.96 6.03
C THR A 21 -48.93 -14.12 4.76
N ASN A 22 -49.92 -14.56 3.96
CA ASN A 22 -50.29 -14.25 2.58
C ASN A 22 -50.96 -12.88 2.31
N GLU A 23 -51.17 -12.68 1.00
CA GLU A 23 -52.07 -11.78 0.24
C GLU A 23 -51.43 -10.49 -0.30
N SER A 24 -51.65 -10.01 -1.52
CA SER A 24 -52.15 -10.54 -2.80
C SER A 24 -51.93 -9.45 -3.88
N THR A 25 -51.87 -9.85 -5.15
CA THR A 25 -52.13 -9.09 -6.39
C THR A 25 -51.08 -8.16 -7.03
N ASN A 26 -50.96 -8.39 -8.35
CA ASN A 26 -50.71 -7.49 -9.49
C ASN A 26 -49.29 -7.29 -10.05
N GLU A 27 -49.09 -8.02 -11.16
CA GLU A 27 -48.78 -7.54 -12.51
C GLU A 27 -47.54 -6.66 -12.77
N SER A 28 -46.69 -7.26 -13.63
CA SER A 28 -46.12 -6.67 -14.85
C SER A 28 -44.66 -6.17 -14.81
N THR A 29 -43.88 -6.85 -15.65
CA THR A 29 -42.80 -6.35 -16.52
C THR A 29 -41.41 -6.06 -15.96
N ASN A 30 -40.45 -6.61 -16.73
CA ASN A 30 -39.03 -6.29 -16.87
C ASN A 30 -38.03 -6.90 -15.87
N GLU A 31 -37.59 -8.11 -16.23
CA GLU A 31 -36.29 -8.68 -15.85
C GLU A 31 -35.14 -7.78 -16.34
N SER A 32 -34.56 -7.03 -15.43
CA SER A 32 -33.14 -6.69 -15.45
C SER A 32 -32.55 -7.22 -14.15
N THR A 33 -31.97 -8.43 -14.20
CA THR A 33 -31.35 -9.08 -13.04
C THR A 33 -29.96 -8.50 -12.82
N ASN A 34 -29.94 -7.49 -11.95
CA ASN A 34 -28.80 -7.16 -11.12
C ASN A 34 -28.84 -8.14 -9.93
N GLU A 35 -28.05 -9.21 -9.98
CA GLU A 35 -27.82 -10.08 -8.80
C GLU A 35 -26.37 -9.97 -8.34
N SER A 36 -26.20 -9.13 -7.32
CA SER A 36 -25.23 -9.36 -6.27
C SER A 36 -25.74 -10.46 -5.34
N THR A 37 -25.01 -11.56 -5.18
CA THR A 37 -25.00 -12.34 -3.94
C THR A 37 -23.58 -12.74 -3.54
N PRO A 38 -23.29 -12.82 -2.22
CA PRO A 38 -21.94 -12.96 -1.68
C PRO A 38 -21.57 -14.40 -1.30
N SER A 39 -20.25 -14.61 -1.19
CA SER A 39 -19.55 -15.69 -0.50
C SER A 39 -19.67 -17.11 -1.06
N THR A 40 -18.59 -17.54 -1.72
CA THR A 40 -18.03 -18.87 -1.49
C THR A 40 -16.59 -18.70 -1.03
N THR A 41 -16.38 -18.78 0.28
CA THR A 41 -15.06 -18.97 0.89
C THR A 41 -14.55 -20.36 0.52
N SER A 42 -13.89 -20.43 -0.64
CA SER A 42 -12.78 -21.37 -0.83
C SER A 42 -11.52 -20.52 -0.96
N LEU A 43 -10.80 -20.32 0.14
CA LEU A 43 -9.43 -19.82 0.07
C LEU A 43 -8.59 -20.92 -0.58
N SER A 44 -8.60 -20.93 -1.90
CA SER A 44 -7.61 -21.69 -2.68
C SER A 44 -6.22 -21.17 -2.33
N LYS A 45 -5.26 -22.09 -2.20
CA LYS A 45 -3.85 -21.74 -2.02
C LYS A 45 -3.41 -20.74 -3.10
N ASN A 46 -2.88 -19.59 -2.68
CA ASN A 46 -1.98 -18.69 -3.42
C ASN A 46 -2.53 -17.85 -4.60
N SER A 47 -3.71 -17.22 -4.50
CA SER A 47 -3.95 -16.02 -5.33
C SER A 47 -3.37 -14.79 -4.64
N PHE A 48 -2.15 -14.41 -5.00
CA PHE A 48 -1.56 -13.14 -4.54
C PHE A 48 -2.41 -11.96 -5.03
N ASN A 49 -2.75 -11.00 -4.15
CA ASN A 49 -3.48 -9.79 -4.54
C ASN A 49 -2.55 -8.90 -5.40
N PRO A 50 -2.83 -8.67 -6.70
CA PRO A 50 -1.96 -7.88 -7.57
C PRO A 50 -1.85 -6.40 -7.18
N ALA A 51 -2.81 -5.88 -6.39
CA ALA A 51 -2.80 -4.55 -5.80
C ALA A 51 -2.95 -4.70 -4.28
N PRO A 52 -1.91 -5.23 -3.60
CA PRO A 52 -2.02 -5.60 -2.20
C PRO A 52 -2.13 -4.35 -1.34
N GLU A 53 -2.86 -4.45 -0.23
CA GLU A 53 -2.96 -3.44 0.83
C GLU A 53 -2.18 -3.92 2.07
N PRO A 54 -1.90 -3.06 3.08
CA PRO A 54 -1.23 -3.48 4.31
C PRO A 54 -1.84 -4.74 4.97
N ASP A 55 -3.18 -4.87 4.92
CA ASP A 55 -3.90 -6.03 5.46
C ASP A 55 -3.61 -7.34 4.72
N ASP A 56 -3.33 -7.29 3.42
CA ASP A 56 -2.94 -8.48 2.65
C ASP A 56 -1.58 -9.00 3.13
N TYR A 57 -0.66 -8.09 3.42
CA TYR A 57 0.66 -8.45 3.96
C TYR A 57 0.57 -9.01 5.37
N LEU A 58 -0.32 -8.45 6.19
CA LEU A 58 -0.59 -8.98 7.53
C LEU A 58 -1.14 -10.41 7.45
N LYS A 59 -2.14 -10.67 6.58
CA LYS A 59 -2.74 -11.99 6.39
C LYS A 59 -1.75 -12.99 5.81
N ALA A 60 -0.96 -12.58 4.81
CA ALA A 60 0.06 -13.41 4.17
C ALA A 60 1.32 -13.58 5.02
N LYS A 61 1.46 -12.84 6.13
CA LYS A 61 2.60 -12.89 7.06
C LYS A 61 3.93 -12.60 6.38
N HIS A 62 3.97 -11.59 5.51
CA HIS A 62 5.21 -11.22 4.84
C HIS A 62 6.27 -10.74 5.84
N PRO A 63 7.48 -11.37 5.89
CA PRO A 63 8.43 -11.16 6.98
C PRO A 63 8.85 -9.70 7.20
N GLN A 64 9.13 -8.95 6.13
CA GLN A 64 9.60 -7.57 6.26
C GLN A 64 8.52 -6.61 6.76
N PHE A 65 7.27 -6.80 6.32
CA PHE A 65 6.13 -6.08 6.88
C PHE A 65 6.00 -6.37 8.37
N LEU A 66 6.03 -7.65 8.76
CA LEU A 66 5.93 -8.04 10.17
C LEU A 66 7.07 -7.47 11.02
N GLU A 67 8.30 -7.41 10.49
CA GLU A 67 9.44 -6.83 11.19
C GLU A 67 9.27 -5.32 11.37
N SER A 68 8.87 -4.59 10.32
CA SER A 68 8.51 -3.17 10.43
C SER A 68 7.44 -2.92 11.50
N ARG A 69 6.39 -3.76 11.55
CA ARG A 69 5.33 -3.64 12.57
C ARG A 69 5.84 -3.93 13.99
N LYS A 70 6.66 -4.96 14.18
CA LYS A 70 7.26 -5.29 15.50
C LYS A 70 8.19 -4.19 15.99
N ASP A 71 9.02 -3.65 15.11
CA ASP A 71 9.92 -2.56 15.43
C ASP A 71 9.16 -1.30 15.84
N LEU A 72 8.08 -0.98 15.12
CA LEU A 72 7.16 0.09 15.49
C LEU A 72 6.55 -0.15 16.87
N GLU A 73 6.04 -1.35 17.15
CA GLU A 73 5.45 -1.66 18.46
C GLU A 73 6.47 -1.50 19.60
N LYS A 74 7.72 -1.90 19.38
CA LYS A 74 8.81 -1.73 20.35
C LYS A 74 9.13 -0.25 20.57
N GLU A 75 9.21 0.53 19.50
CA GLU A 75 9.51 1.96 19.56
C GLU A 75 8.35 2.74 20.20
N GLN A 76 7.10 2.43 19.84
CA GLN A 76 5.90 3.01 20.45
C GLN A 76 5.86 2.74 21.95
N LYS A 77 6.10 1.50 22.41
CA LYS A 77 6.18 1.18 23.85
C LYS A 77 7.25 2.00 24.56
N SER A 78 8.39 2.25 23.91
CA SER A 78 9.45 3.11 24.46
C SER A 78 9.05 4.58 24.53
N LEU A 79 8.24 5.07 23.59
CA LEU A 79 7.77 6.46 23.55
C LEU A 79 6.64 6.71 24.55
N THR A 80 5.68 5.79 24.67
CA THR A 80 4.55 5.88 25.62
C THR A 80 4.99 5.85 27.09
N ALA A 81 6.20 5.37 27.39
CA ALA A 81 6.78 5.46 28.74
C ALA A 81 7.20 6.89 29.14
N LYS A 82 7.15 7.88 28.23
CA LYS A 82 7.37 9.30 28.53
C LYS A 82 6.04 9.98 28.89
N LYS A 83 6.09 10.95 29.80
CA LYS A 83 4.96 11.83 30.11
C LYS A 83 4.60 12.64 28.85
N ALA A 84 3.32 12.66 28.47
CA ALA A 84 2.82 13.45 27.34
C ALA A 84 3.32 14.90 27.43
N ALA A 85 3.80 15.43 26.30
CA ALA A 85 4.23 16.80 26.16
C ALA A 85 3.28 17.48 25.18
N PHE A 86 2.38 18.29 25.73
CA PHE A 86 1.41 19.02 24.94
C PHE A 86 2.06 20.26 24.33
N VAL A 87 1.86 20.46 23.03
CA VAL A 87 2.29 21.66 22.31
C VAL A 87 1.12 22.24 21.53
N THR A 88 1.01 23.56 21.52
CA THR A 88 -0.03 24.26 20.77
C THR A 88 0.30 24.24 19.28
N THR A 89 -0.68 23.92 18.44
CA THR A 89 -0.53 23.96 16.98
C THR A 89 -1.81 24.43 16.31
N TYR A 90 -1.66 25.06 15.15
CA TYR A 90 -2.78 25.51 14.32
C TYR A 90 -3.33 24.34 13.50
N VAL A 91 -4.63 24.05 13.65
CA VAL A 91 -5.38 22.96 12.99
C VAL A 91 -6.71 23.51 12.45
N PRO A 92 -6.70 24.08 11.23
CA PRO A 92 -7.87 24.75 10.65
C PRO A 92 -8.90 23.80 10.04
N ASP A 93 -8.52 22.55 9.72
CA ASP A 93 -9.43 21.56 9.17
C ASP A 93 -10.27 20.94 10.30
N ALA A 94 -11.59 21.17 10.27
CA ALA A 94 -12.50 20.72 11.31
C ALA A 94 -12.54 19.20 11.45
N ALA A 95 -12.41 18.45 10.34
CA ALA A 95 -12.40 16.99 10.36
C ALA A 95 -11.09 16.46 10.97
N PHE A 96 -9.95 17.06 10.63
CA PHE A 96 -8.66 16.72 11.23
C PHE A 96 -8.66 17.03 12.72
N ARG A 97 -9.13 18.22 13.09
CA ARG A 97 -9.27 18.65 14.48
C ARG A 97 -10.13 17.68 15.28
N GLN A 98 -11.31 17.33 14.80
CA GLN A 98 -12.20 16.39 15.48
C GLN A 98 -11.56 15.00 15.58
N ALA A 99 -10.92 14.51 14.52
CA ALA A 99 -10.25 13.21 14.54
C ALA A 99 -9.11 13.16 15.57
N LEU A 100 -8.36 14.25 15.76
CA LEU A 100 -7.34 14.34 16.81
C LEU A 100 -7.94 14.28 18.22
N LEU A 101 -9.07 14.96 18.44
CA LEU A 101 -9.78 14.94 19.73
C LEU A 101 -10.34 13.55 20.03
N ASP A 102 -10.98 12.91 19.05
CA ASP A 102 -11.57 11.56 19.18
C ASP A 102 -10.51 10.50 19.49
N LEU A 103 -9.29 10.65 18.94
CA LEU A 103 -8.15 9.77 19.20
C LEU A 103 -7.47 10.01 20.56
N GLY A 104 -7.88 11.05 21.29
CA GLY A 104 -7.16 11.55 22.46
C GLY A 104 -5.72 11.98 22.12
N ALA A 105 -5.50 12.44 20.87
CA ALA A 105 -4.23 12.96 20.39
C ALA A 105 -4.10 14.48 20.59
N ALA A 106 -5.20 15.13 20.94
CA ALA A 106 -5.25 16.55 21.25
C ALA A 106 -6.29 16.87 22.33
N THR A 107 -6.19 18.08 22.89
CA THR A 107 -7.16 18.68 23.78
C THR A 107 -7.47 20.12 23.36
N ASP A 108 -8.70 20.56 23.61
CA ASP A 108 -9.22 21.87 23.21
C ASP A 108 -9.60 22.72 24.43
N VAL A 109 -8.67 22.84 25.39
CA VAL A 109 -8.97 23.42 26.72
C VAL A 109 -8.71 24.93 26.76
N LEU A 110 -7.84 25.46 25.88
CA LEU A 110 -7.34 26.83 26.00
C LEU A 110 -8.12 27.88 25.19
N SER A 111 -8.64 27.53 23.99
CA SER A 111 -9.35 28.48 23.11
C SER A 111 -10.30 27.78 22.12
N PRO A 112 -11.53 27.40 22.52
CA PRO A 112 -12.51 26.86 21.58
C PRO A 112 -12.87 27.93 20.52
N GLY A 113 -12.35 27.79 19.29
CA GLY A 113 -12.77 28.61 18.14
C GLY A 113 -11.70 29.42 17.39
N ASP A 114 -10.43 29.42 17.82
CA ASP A 114 -9.34 30.12 17.11
C ASP A 114 -8.48 29.21 16.20
N ASN A 115 -8.95 27.97 15.98
CA ASN A 115 -8.27 26.88 15.26
C ASN A 115 -6.93 26.42 15.87
N TYR A 116 -6.56 26.85 17.08
CA TYR A 116 -5.44 26.26 17.81
C TYR A 116 -5.94 25.16 18.75
N ILE A 117 -5.16 24.09 18.89
CA ILE A 117 -5.37 23.01 19.87
C ILE A 117 -4.03 22.59 20.47
N GLU A 118 -4.06 21.97 21.65
CA GLU A 118 -2.89 21.33 22.25
C GLU A 118 -2.80 19.88 21.80
N ILE A 119 -1.72 19.49 21.15
CA ILE A 119 -1.50 18.12 20.68
C ILE A 119 -0.46 17.39 21.56
N ASP A 120 -0.64 16.09 21.74
CA ASP A 120 0.40 15.24 22.32
C ASP A 120 1.48 14.95 21.26
N ASN A 121 2.60 15.66 21.34
CA ASN A 121 3.70 15.48 20.37
C ASN A 121 4.57 14.24 20.62
N THR A 122 4.28 13.47 21.67
CA THR A 122 5.03 12.26 22.05
C THR A 122 4.51 10.99 21.40
N ARG A 123 3.37 11.08 20.70
CA ARG A 123 2.74 9.94 20.03
C ARG A 123 3.67 9.34 18.98
N GLY A 124 3.80 8.01 19.02
CA GLY A 124 4.52 7.26 18.00
C GLY A 124 3.66 6.87 16.79
N GLY A 125 2.33 7.04 16.87
CA GLY A 125 1.40 6.68 15.80
C GLY A 125 0.16 7.59 15.74
N LEU A 126 -0.29 7.89 14.52
CA LEU A 126 -1.52 8.63 14.26
C LEU A 126 -2.31 7.96 13.13
N TYR A 127 -3.54 7.54 13.44
CA TYR A 127 -4.37 6.69 12.58
C TYR A 127 -5.67 7.42 12.18
N LEU A 128 -5.62 8.15 11.07
CA LEU A 128 -6.63 9.10 10.60
C LEU A 128 -7.33 8.62 9.32
N ALA A 129 -7.50 7.31 9.15
CA ALA A 129 -8.12 6.75 7.95
C ALA A 129 -9.62 7.13 7.86
N SER A 130 -10.06 7.51 6.65
CA SER A 130 -11.46 7.73 6.30
C SER A 130 -12.20 8.72 7.20
N LYS A 131 -11.57 9.88 7.44
CA LYS A 131 -12.12 10.95 8.30
C LYS A 131 -12.62 12.17 7.52
N GLY A 132 -12.52 12.17 6.20
CA GLY A 132 -12.92 13.30 5.36
C GLY A 132 -11.97 14.50 5.46
N ILE A 133 -10.74 14.27 5.92
CA ILE A 133 -9.73 15.32 6.12
C ILE A 133 -9.29 15.86 4.76
N SER A 134 -9.24 17.18 4.62
CA SER A 134 -8.81 17.83 3.37
C SER A 134 -7.49 18.61 3.56
N ASN A 135 -7.16 18.98 4.79
CA ASN A 135 -5.94 19.72 5.10
C ASN A 135 -5.30 19.24 6.43
N LEU A 136 -4.02 18.88 6.39
CA LEU A 136 -3.24 18.41 7.54
C LEU A 136 -2.37 19.50 8.19
N THR A 137 -2.67 20.78 7.98
CA THR A 137 -1.97 21.88 8.66
C THR A 137 -1.93 21.62 10.17
N GLY A 138 -0.72 21.69 10.75
CA GLY A 138 -0.44 21.33 12.14
C GLY A 138 0.15 19.92 12.33
N ILE A 139 0.13 19.04 11.32
CA ILE A 139 0.66 17.68 11.43
C ILE A 139 2.16 17.64 11.75
N ASN A 140 2.94 18.59 11.23
CA ASN A 140 4.39 18.67 11.47
C ASN A 140 4.76 18.94 12.95
N SER A 141 3.80 19.29 13.80
CA SER A 141 4.00 19.45 15.25
C SER A 141 4.11 18.11 15.99
N PHE A 142 3.67 17.00 15.37
CA PHE A 142 3.79 15.65 15.94
C PHE A 142 5.18 15.04 15.66
N THR A 143 6.24 15.69 16.15
CA THR A 143 7.65 15.39 15.79
C THR A 143 8.15 14.01 16.23
N SER A 144 7.46 13.33 17.14
CA SER A 144 7.78 11.96 17.56
C SER A 144 7.10 10.88 16.73
N LEU A 145 6.30 11.22 15.71
CA LEU A 145 5.57 10.23 14.92
C LEU A 145 6.52 9.30 14.17
N VAL A 146 6.19 8.01 14.28
CA VAL A 146 6.89 6.91 13.63
C VAL A 146 5.98 6.24 12.60
N GLN A 147 4.66 6.28 12.80
CA GLN A 147 3.65 5.85 11.83
C GLN A 147 2.56 6.92 11.63
N LEU A 148 2.22 7.19 10.37
CA LEU A 148 1.10 8.04 9.98
C LEU A 148 0.23 7.32 8.95
N THR A 149 -1.05 7.15 9.28
CA THR A 149 -2.08 6.67 8.35
C THR A 149 -3.10 7.77 8.11
N VAL A 150 -3.22 8.22 6.87
CA VAL A 150 -4.19 9.24 6.39
C VAL A 150 -4.95 8.73 5.16
N THR A 151 -5.07 7.41 5.04
CA THR A 151 -5.76 6.70 3.96
C THR A 151 -7.21 7.15 3.78
N GLY A 152 -7.68 7.23 2.54
CA GLY A 152 -9.12 7.40 2.27
C GLY A 152 -9.65 8.77 2.69
N ASN A 153 -8.86 9.81 2.51
CA ASN A 153 -9.22 11.20 2.81
C ASN A 153 -9.28 12.02 1.50
N ASN A 154 -9.45 13.34 1.63
CA ASN A 154 -9.59 14.28 0.51
C ASN A 154 -8.33 15.15 0.35
N LEU A 155 -7.15 14.60 0.65
CA LEU A 155 -5.91 15.36 0.60
C LEU A 155 -5.48 15.59 -0.85
N THR A 156 -5.28 16.86 -1.22
CA THR A 156 -4.68 17.26 -2.50
C THR A 156 -3.18 17.54 -2.39
N THR A 157 -2.72 17.80 -1.16
CA THR A 157 -1.32 18.02 -0.79
C THR A 157 -1.01 17.31 0.52
N LEU A 158 0.26 16.96 0.72
CA LEU A 158 0.74 16.35 1.96
C LEU A 158 2.14 16.87 2.25
N ASP A 159 2.24 17.83 3.17
CA ASP A 159 3.52 18.27 3.73
C ASP A 159 3.72 17.64 5.11
N ILE A 160 4.68 16.73 5.19
CA ILE A 160 5.10 16.03 6.40
C ILE A 160 6.61 16.15 6.63
N SER A 161 7.21 17.23 6.13
CA SER A 161 8.66 17.47 6.20
C SER A 161 9.19 17.57 7.64
N GLY A 162 8.34 17.92 8.61
CA GLY A 162 8.67 17.94 10.04
C GLY A 162 8.69 16.55 10.69
N LEU A 163 8.11 15.53 10.05
CA LEU A 163 8.03 14.17 10.59
C LEU A 163 9.30 13.35 10.31
N THR A 164 10.44 13.84 10.78
CA THR A 164 11.77 13.24 10.50
C THR A 164 11.99 11.86 11.12
N ASN A 165 11.16 11.46 12.10
CA ASN A 165 11.17 10.12 12.69
C ASN A 165 10.25 9.11 11.99
N LEU A 166 9.53 9.52 10.95
CA LEU A 166 8.54 8.69 10.29
C LEU A 166 9.19 7.47 9.60
N ARG A 167 8.68 6.28 9.90
CA ARG A 167 9.12 4.99 9.34
C ARG A 167 8.08 4.36 8.42
N ILE A 168 6.80 4.57 8.70
CA ILE A 168 5.69 4.07 7.88
C ILE A 168 4.74 5.22 7.55
N LEU A 169 4.48 5.39 6.25
CA LEU A 169 3.48 6.31 5.72
C LEU A 169 2.43 5.56 4.92
N GLU A 170 1.17 5.72 5.30
CA GLU A 170 0.01 5.25 4.55
C GLU A 170 -0.85 6.45 4.15
N CYS A 171 -0.76 6.89 2.89
CA CYS A 171 -1.51 8.03 2.34
C CYS A 171 -2.25 7.69 1.03
N HIS A 172 -2.53 6.41 0.83
CA HIS A 172 -3.25 5.90 -0.34
C HIS A 172 -4.74 6.30 -0.32
N TYR A 173 -5.42 6.20 -1.47
CA TYR A 173 -6.81 6.66 -1.64
C TYR A 173 -7.00 8.14 -1.24
N ASN A 174 -6.23 9.02 -1.84
CA ASN A 174 -6.36 10.49 -1.72
C ASN A 174 -6.30 11.12 -3.12
N GLN A 175 -6.15 12.45 -3.22
CA GLN A 175 -6.01 13.18 -4.49
C GLN A 175 -4.65 13.91 -4.59
N ILE A 176 -3.60 13.35 -3.98
CA ILE A 176 -2.28 13.98 -3.91
C ILE A 176 -1.65 13.98 -5.31
N THR A 177 -1.17 15.15 -5.76
CA THR A 177 -0.59 15.33 -7.11
C THR A 177 0.93 15.27 -7.15
N SER A 178 1.58 15.60 -6.05
CA SER A 178 3.03 15.49 -5.86
C SER A 178 3.34 15.16 -4.40
N LEU A 179 4.36 14.34 -4.19
CA LEU A 179 4.77 13.92 -2.86
C LEU A 179 6.30 13.96 -2.74
N ASN A 180 6.80 14.81 -1.85
CA ASN A 180 8.23 14.94 -1.57
C ASN A 180 8.51 14.52 -0.12
N LEU A 181 9.29 13.46 0.03
CA LEU A 181 9.62 12.82 1.31
C LEU A 181 11.11 12.85 1.62
N THR A 182 11.87 13.75 0.98
CA THR A 182 13.32 13.87 1.15
C THR A 182 13.74 14.10 2.61
N ALA A 183 12.90 14.73 3.44
CA ALA A 183 13.15 14.96 4.87
C ALA A 183 12.91 13.71 5.74
N ASN A 184 12.13 12.73 5.27
CA ASN A 184 11.70 11.57 6.05
C ASN A 184 12.69 10.40 5.91
N THR A 185 13.97 10.65 6.21
CA THR A 185 15.10 9.73 5.92
C THR A 185 15.03 8.36 6.60
N LYS A 186 14.20 8.22 7.64
CA LYS A 186 13.95 6.96 8.36
C LYS A 186 12.82 6.11 7.74
N LEU A 187 12.19 6.55 6.66
CA LEU A 187 11.14 5.78 6.00
C LEU A 187 11.63 4.39 5.60
N SER A 188 10.84 3.39 5.97
CA SER A 188 11.03 1.98 5.65
C SER A 188 9.92 1.44 4.74
N GLU A 189 8.75 2.06 4.79
CA GLU A 189 7.53 1.59 4.14
C GLU A 189 6.66 2.78 3.69
N ILE A 190 6.21 2.78 2.43
CA ILE A 190 5.32 3.82 1.89
C ILE A 190 4.20 3.25 1.02
N TRP A 191 2.96 3.59 1.39
CA TRP A 191 1.74 3.30 0.63
C TRP A 191 1.11 4.59 0.14
N CYS A 192 1.35 4.93 -1.12
CA CYS A 192 0.84 6.14 -1.77
C CYS A 192 0.10 5.85 -3.08
N HIS A 193 -0.32 4.61 -3.28
CA HIS A 193 -1.12 4.21 -4.44
C HIS A 193 -2.50 4.88 -4.46
N SER A 194 -3.19 4.79 -5.60
CA SER A 194 -4.54 5.34 -5.78
C SER A 194 -4.59 6.83 -5.40
N ASN A 195 -3.69 7.61 -6.00
CA ASN A 195 -3.60 9.06 -5.92
C ASN A 195 -3.52 9.64 -7.35
N ALA A 196 -3.22 10.93 -7.47
CA ALA A 196 -2.99 11.60 -8.74
C ALA A 196 -1.49 11.95 -8.94
N LEU A 197 -0.57 11.17 -8.37
CA LEU A 197 0.85 11.52 -8.34
C LEU A 197 1.43 11.60 -9.74
N THR A 198 2.00 12.75 -10.07
CA THR A 198 2.84 12.97 -11.25
C THR A 198 4.33 13.00 -10.88
N SER A 199 4.63 13.25 -9.60
CA SER A 199 5.97 13.24 -9.02
C SER A 199 5.98 12.59 -7.65
N LEU A 200 6.91 11.67 -7.45
CA LEU A 200 7.21 11.04 -6.17
C LEU A 200 8.72 11.14 -5.93
N ILE A 201 9.11 11.86 -4.87
CA ILE A 201 10.51 12.02 -4.48
C ILE A 201 10.69 11.38 -3.12
N LEU A 202 11.46 10.29 -3.08
CA LEU A 202 11.75 9.54 -1.86
C LEU A 202 13.13 9.93 -1.30
N PRO A 203 13.36 9.73 0.01
CA PRO A 203 14.69 9.90 0.58
C PRO A 203 15.63 8.81 0.05
N SER A 204 16.90 9.14 -0.19
CA SER A 204 17.93 8.13 -0.47
C SER A 204 18.22 7.36 0.81
N SER A 205 17.74 6.12 0.90
CA SER A 205 17.80 5.31 2.12
C SER A 205 17.78 3.82 1.80
N THR A 206 18.73 3.08 2.37
CA THR A 206 18.79 1.62 2.29
C THR A 206 17.80 0.93 3.24
N ASN A 207 17.12 1.68 4.12
CA ASN A 207 16.11 1.15 5.03
C ASN A 207 14.74 1.00 4.36
N LEU A 208 14.52 1.71 3.23
CA LEU A 208 13.29 1.63 2.46
C LEU A 208 13.21 0.27 1.78
N TRP A 209 12.31 -0.58 2.26
CA TRP A 209 12.15 -1.94 1.77
C TRP A 209 10.87 -2.13 0.92
N GLY A 210 9.83 -1.34 1.19
CA GLY A 210 8.52 -1.46 0.56
C GLY A 210 8.01 -0.15 -0.03
N VAL A 211 7.70 -0.15 -1.33
CA VAL A 211 7.14 1.00 -2.06
C VAL A 211 5.91 0.57 -2.87
N TRP A 212 4.74 1.10 -2.52
CA TRP A 212 3.48 0.90 -3.25
C TRP A 212 2.97 2.24 -3.77
N CYS A 213 3.27 2.55 -5.03
CA CYS A 213 2.87 3.78 -5.71
C CYS A 213 2.08 3.51 -7.01
N TYR A 214 1.38 2.37 -7.06
CA TYR A 214 0.55 1.97 -8.19
C TYR A 214 -0.70 2.86 -8.35
N SER A 215 -1.39 2.75 -9.50
CA SER A 215 -2.59 3.54 -9.80
C SER A 215 -2.37 5.05 -9.57
N ASN A 216 -1.38 5.59 -10.26
CA ASN A 216 -1.00 7.00 -10.24
C ASN A 216 -0.72 7.46 -11.70
N SER A 217 -0.16 8.66 -11.88
CA SER A 217 0.17 9.22 -13.19
C SER A 217 1.68 9.45 -13.38
N LEU A 218 2.53 8.64 -12.74
CA LEU A 218 3.98 8.78 -12.80
C LEU A 218 4.49 8.48 -14.21
N THR A 219 5.24 9.41 -14.79
CA THR A 219 5.94 9.22 -16.08
C THR A 219 7.40 8.83 -15.89
N THR A 220 7.97 9.19 -14.74
CA THR A 220 9.31 8.79 -14.30
C THR A 220 9.26 8.39 -12.82
N LEU A 221 10.17 7.51 -12.42
CA LEU A 221 10.34 7.12 -11.03
C LEU A 221 11.83 6.86 -10.78
N ASN A 222 12.43 7.64 -9.89
CA ASN A 222 13.82 7.50 -9.51
C ASN A 222 13.91 7.00 -8.07
N LEU A 223 14.41 5.78 -7.90
CA LEU A 223 14.63 5.14 -6.61
C LEU A 223 16.13 4.87 -6.36
N ASN A 224 17.01 5.61 -7.05
CA ASN A 224 18.45 5.50 -6.89
C ASN A 224 18.84 5.79 -5.43
N GLY A 225 19.59 4.87 -4.83
CA GLY A 225 19.95 4.92 -3.40
C GLY A 225 19.02 4.11 -2.50
N ASN A 226 17.85 3.66 -3.00
CA ASN A 226 16.94 2.78 -2.28
C ASN A 226 17.20 1.29 -2.59
N THR A 227 18.46 0.85 -2.48
CA THR A 227 18.86 -0.52 -2.83
C THR A 227 18.39 -1.59 -1.83
N GLY A 228 17.78 -1.18 -0.72
CA GLY A 228 17.14 -2.05 0.28
C GLY A 228 15.76 -2.58 -0.15
N ILE A 229 15.19 -2.07 -1.24
CA ILE A 229 13.86 -2.45 -1.70
C ILE A 229 13.78 -3.96 -1.98
N THR A 230 12.78 -4.60 -1.40
CA THR A 230 12.42 -5.99 -1.69
C THR A 230 11.01 -6.13 -2.27
N SER A 231 10.17 -5.10 -2.09
CA SER A 231 8.79 -5.06 -2.54
C SER A 231 8.54 -3.75 -3.28
N LEU A 232 8.25 -3.82 -4.58
CA LEU A 232 8.04 -2.66 -5.44
C LEU A 232 6.81 -2.83 -6.33
N PHE A 233 5.77 -2.03 -6.08
CA PHE A 233 4.50 -2.07 -6.80
C PHE A 233 4.24 -0.73 -7.48
N ILE A 234 4.36 -0.73 -8.81
CA ILE A 234 4.36 0.47 -9.66
C ILE A 234 3.37 0.36 -10.83
N GLN A 235 2.49 -0.64 -10.80
CA GLN A 235 1.52 -0.88 -11.85
C GLN A 235 0.52 0.26 -12.04
N GLY A 236 -0.07 0.40 -13.23
CA GLY A 236 -1.07 1.44 -13.47
C GLY A 236 -0.50 2.85 -13.39
N ASN A 237 0.68 3.06 -13.99
CA ASN A 237 1.33 4.35 -14.15
C ASN A 237 1.59 4.59 -15.65
N GLN A 238 2.42 5.58 -15.99
CA GLN A 238 2.80 5.92 -17.36
C GLN A 238 4.32 5.78 -17.59
N LEU A 239 4.97 4.90 -16.82
CA LEU A 239 6.41 4.71 -16.86
C LEU A 239 6.84 4.05 -18.18
N THR A 240 7.92 4.58 -18.78
CA THR A 240 8.48 4.07 -20.05
C THR A 240 9.79 3.33 -19.87
N SER A 241 10.51 3.61 -18.80
CA SER A 241 11.79 2.98 -18.45
C SER A 241 12.01 3.00 -16.94
N PHE A 242 12.67 1.97 -16.42
CA PHE A 242 13.13 1.89 -15.05
C PHE A 242 14.29 0.90 -14.98
N ASN A 243 15.39 1.28 -14.31
CA ASN A 243 16.56 0.41 -14.17
C ASN A 243 16.41 -0.47 -12.94
N PHE A 244 16.06 -1.75 -13.12
CA PHE A 244 15.90 -2.70 -12.02
C PHE A 244 17.22 -3.29 -11.49
N ALA A 245 18.35 -3.08 -12.18
CA ALA A 245 19.63 -3.72 -11.86
C ALA A 245 20.12 -3.46 -10.41
N PRO A 246 19.97 -2.26 -9.81
CA PRO A 246 20.42 -2.00 -8.45
C PRO A 246 19.63 -2.75 -7.35
N TYR A 247 18.41 -3.23 -7.63
CA TYR A 247 17.52 -3.82 -6.61
C TYR A 247 17.69 -5.34 -6.52
N VAL A 248 18.92 -5.79 -6.22
CA VAL A 248 19.28 -7.22 -6.14
C VAL A 248 18.54 -7.99 -5.03
N ASN A 249 17.91 -7.27 -4.09
CA ASN A 249 17.08 -7.85 -3.03
C ASN A 249 15.58 -7.90 -3.36
N LEU A 250 15.18 -7.48 -4.57
CA LEU A 250 13.79 -7.50 -5.00
C LEU A 250 13.23 -8.92 -5.01
N THR A 251 12.13 -9.12 -4.27
CA THR A 251 11.42 -10.40 -4.13
C THR A 251 10.03 -10.36 -4.75
N LEU A 252 9.34 -9.22 -4.64
CA LEU A 252 7.98 -9.03 -5.10
C LEU A 252 7.91 -7.76 -5.96
N THR A 253 7.41 -7.89 -7.19
CA THR A 253 7.12 -6.70 -7.99
C THR A 253 5.92 -6.86 -8.92
N ASN A 254 5.19 -5.77 -9.10
CA ASN A 254 4.17 -5.63 -10.13
C ASN A 254 4.46 -4.38 -10.96
N VAL A 255 4.71 -4.61 -12.25
CA VAL A 255 5.04 -3.59 -13.24
C VAL A 255 3.95 -3.44 -14.30
N SER A 256 2.81 -4.10 -14.12
CA SER A 256 1.73 -4.17 -15.09
C SER A 256 1.16 -2.80 -15.48
N SER A 257 0.45 -2.73 -16.61
CA SER A 257 -0.29 -1.54 -17.02
C SER A 257 0.55 -0.25 -17.02
N ASN A 258 1.71 -0.30 -17.69
CA ASN A 258 2.60 0.84 -17.92
C ASN A 258 2.95 0.94 -19.42
N LYS A 259 3.85 1.86 -19.77
CA LYS A 259 4.28 2.13 -21.16
C LYS A 259 5.69 1.61 -21.43
N TRP A 260 6.09 0.50 -20.80
CA TRP A 260 7.42 -0.09 -20.99
C TRP A 260 7.64 -0.50 -22.44
N VAL A 261 8.85 -0.28 -22.94
CA VAL A 261 9.32 -0.89 -24.20
C VAL A 261 10.12 -2.16 -23.90
N THR A 262 11.00 -2.08 -22.91
CA THR A 262 11.79 -3.22 -22.44
C THR A 262 11.83 -3.24 -20.91
N LEU A 263 11.99 -4.44 -20.35
CA LEU A 263 12.19 -4.66 -18.92
C LEU A 263 13.31 -5.66 -18.72
N ASN A 264 14.22 -5.39 -17.79
CA ASN A 264 15.35 -6.26 -17.51
C ASN A 264 15.43 -6.60 -16.01
N PHE A 265 15.25 -7.87 -15.70
CA PHE A 265 15.33 -8.44 -14.36
C PHE A 265 16.50 -9.40 -14.15
N ASP A 266 17.52 -9.37 -15.03
CA ASP A 266 18.67 -10.28 -14.97
C ASP A 266 19.42 -10.19 -13.63
N SER A 267 19.42 -9.03 -12.97
CA SER A 267 20.09 -8.86 -11.67
C SER A 267 19.22 -9.24 -10.46
N ASN A 268 17.92 -9.46 -10.65
CA ASN A 268 16.94 -9.59 -9.56
C ASN A 268 16.70 -11.05 -9.16
N THR A 269 17.78 -11.77 -8.83
CA THR A 269 17.80 -13.23 -8.58
C THR A 269 16.96 -13.74 -7.41
N LYS A 270 16.40 -12.84 -6.59
CA LYS A 270 15.54 -13.19 -5.46
C LYS A 270 14.04 -13.05 -5.76
N LEU A 271 13.65 -12.69 -6.98
CA LEU A 271 12.24 -12.56 -7.33
C LEU A 271 11.52 -13.89 -7.14
N THR A 272 10.49 -13.87 -6.30
CA THR A 272 9.54 -14.98 -6.13
C THR A 272 8.21 -14.67 -6.83
N MET A 273 7.95 -13.38 -7.09
CA MET A 273 6.76 -12.94 -7.79
C MET A 273 7.06 -11.79 -8.77
N LEU A 274 6.57 -11.95 -10.00
CA LEU A 274 6.61 -10.93 -11.03
C LEU A 274 5.26 -10.85 -11.76
N GLN A 275 4.53 -9.76 -11.53
CA GLN A 275 3.32 -9.45 -12.30
C GLN A 275 3.69 -8.43 -13.39
N CYS A 276 3.49 -8.80 -14.65
CA CYS A 276 3.86 -8.00 -15.80
C CYS A 276 2.82 -8.20 -16.92
N TYR A 277 1.56 -7.86 -16.63
CA TYR A 277 0.46 -7.96 -17.58
C TYR A 277 0.06 -6.58 -18.13
N SER A 278 -0.69 -6.57 -19.23
CA SER A 278 -1.25 -5.35 -19.84
C SER A 278 -0.21 -4.26 -20.19
N ASN A 279 1.01 -4.63 -20.55
CA ASN A 279 2.02 -3.70 -21.07
C ASN A 279 2.05 -3.76 -22.60
N THR A 280 1.20 -2.96 -23.25
CA THR A 280 0.95 -3.05 -24.70
C THR A 280 2.12 -2.59 -25.59
N PHE A 281 3.10 -1.88 -25.01
CA PHE A 281 4.32 -1.44 -25.70
C PHE A 281 5.52 -2.38 -25.48
N LEU A 282 5.40 -3.35 -24.57
CA LEU A 282 6.51 -4.20 -24.16
C LEU A 282 6.87 -5.19 -25.27
N THR A 283 8.10 -5.14 -25.75
CA THR A 283 8.63 -6.06 -26.77
C THR A 283 9.55 -7.11 -26.19
N ASP A 284 10.33 -6.76 -25.16
CA ASP A 284 11.37 -7.62 -24.60
C ASP A 284 11.36 -7.58 -23.06
N LEU A 285 11.35 -8.78 -22.48
CA LEU A 285 11.48 -9.02 -21.05
C LEU A 285 12.69 -9.92 -20.80
N TYR A 286 13.72 -9.40 -20.13
CA TYR A 286 14.95 -10.15 -19.84
C TYR A 286 14.91 -10.76 -18.44
N MET A 287 15.06 -12.08 -18.37
CA MET A 287 15.07 -12.92 -17.17
C MET A 287 16.06 -14.09 -17.32
N ARG A 288 17.27 -13.78 -17.79
CA ARG A 288 18.30 -14.77 -18.16
C ARG A 288 19.02 -15.36 -16.95
N SER A 289 18.99 -14.72 -15.79
CA SER A 289 19.57 -15.32 -14.57
C SER A 289 18.71 -16.46 -14.01
N ALA A 290 19.18 -17.15 -12.98
CA ALA A 290 18.45 -18.22 -12.31
C ALA A 290 17.09 -17.79 -11.69
N THR A 291 16.78 -16.49 -11.75
CA THR A 291 15.53 -15.84 -11.34
C THR A 291 14.27 -16.53 -11.86
N ALA A 292 14.29 -17.08 -13.07
CA ALA A 292 13.10 -17.71 -13.62
C ALA A 292 12.64 -18.95 -12.82
N ASN A 293 13.59 -19.67 -12.18
CA ASN A 293 13.29 -20.84 -11.35
C ASN A 293 12.70 -20.49 -9.98
N THR A 294 12.88 -19.25 -9.50
CA THR A 294 12.42 -18.83 -8.17
C THR A 294 11.03 -18.21 -8.20
N ILE A 295 10.57 -17.74 -9.36
CA ILE A 295 9.26 -17.11 -9.53
C ILE A 295 8.17 -18.18 -9.55
N ASN A 296 7.38 -18.22 -8.48
CA ASN A 296 6.25 -19.13 -8.30
C ASN A 296 4.88 -18.46 -8.53
N SER A 297 4.86 -17.14 -8.71
CA SER A 297 3.67 -16.37 -9.03
C SER A 297 3.99 -15.36 -10.12
N GLN A 298 3.43 -15.58 -11.32
CA GLN A 298 3.63 -14.70 -12.46
C GLN A 298 2.35 -14.52 -13.27
N ASN A 299 2.28 -13.40 -13.98
CA ASN A 299 1.27 -13.18 -15.02
C ASN A 299 1.84 -12.27 -16.12
N PHE A 300 1.84 -12.77 -17.36
CA PHE A 300 2.27 -12.06 -18.57
C PHE A 300 1.15 -11.81 -19.60
N SER A 301 -0.12 -11.94 -19.19
CA SER A 301 -1.27 -11.75 -20.09
C SER A 301 -1.43 -10.29 -20.54
N GLY A 302 -2.16 -10.05 -21.64
CA GLY A 302 -2.48 -8.68 -22.10
C GLY A 302 -1.30 -7.84 -22.61
N ASN A 303 -0.09 -8.40 -22.66
CA ASN A 303 1.04 -7.79 -23.36
C ASN A 303 0.86 -7.90 -24.89
N LYS A 304 1.65 -7.14 -25.65
CA LYS A 304 1.58 -7.16 -27.12
C LYS A 304 1.77 -8.58 -27.67
N PHE A 305 1.16 -8.84 -28.83
CA PHE A 305 1.11 -10.13 -29.50
C PHE A 305 2.46 -10.71 -30.03
N GLY A 306 3.59 -10.38 -29.42
CA GLY A 306 4.92 -10.84 -29.82
C GLY A 306 6.00 -10.55 -28.78
N LEU A 307 5.63 -10.52 -27.50
CA LEU A 307 6.56 -10.35 -26.38
C LEU A 307 7.62 -11.46 -26.42
N LYS A 308 8.89 -11.07 -26.43
CA LYS A 308 10.03 -11.98 -26.27
C LYS A 308 10.46 -12.00 -24.81
N ILE A 309 10.41 -13.18 -24.21
CA ILE A 309 10.87 -13.42 -22.85
C ILE A 309 12.23 -14.12 -22.95
N HIS A 310 13.30 -13.37 -22.72
CA HIS A 310 14.67 -13.85 -22.79
C HIS A 310 15.03 -14.57 -21.49
N VAL A 311 15.35 -15.86 -21.58
CA VAL A 311 15.63 -16.75 -20.44
C VAL A 311 16.93 -17.53 -20.70
N ASN A 312 17.56 -18.08 -19.67
CA ASN A 312 18.71 -18.96 -19.90
C ASN A 312 18.29 -20.29 -20.54
N SER A 313 19.29 -20.96 -21.12
CA SER A 313 19.14 -22.27 -21.78
C SER A 313 18.59 -23.36 -20.86
N ILE A 314 18.88 -23.30 -19.56
CA ILE A 314 18.38 -24.27 -18.58
C ILE A 314 16.87 -24.12 -18.40
N PHE A 315 16.39 -22.89 -18.17
CA PHE A 315 14.98 -22.61 -17.98
C PHE A 315 14.16 -22.78 -19.25
N LEU A 316 14.73 -22.43 -20.41
CA LEU A 316 14.05 -22.51 -21.71
C LEU A 316 13.44 -23.89 -21.97
N ALA A 317 14.13 -24.96 -21.58
CA ALA A 317 13.67 -26.34 -21.75
C ALA A 317 12.36 -26.66 -21.00
N THR A 318 12.07 -25.94 -19.91
CA THR A 318 10.90 -26.15 -19.04
C THR A 318 9.96 -24.95 -18.99
N ALA A 319 10.28 -23.86 -19.71
CA ALA A 319 9.64 -22.57 -19.57
C ALA A 319 8.12 -22.62 -19.79
N THR A 320 7.66 -23.32 -20.82
CA THR A 320 6.23 -23.45 -21.14
C THR A 320 5.44 -24.27 -20.11
N SER A 321 6.10 -25.19 -19.41
CA SER A 321 5.47 -25.98 -18.34
C SER A 321 5.41 -25.21 -17.03
N LEU A 322 6.49 -24.50 -16.68
CA LEU A 322 6.59 -23.76 -15.42
C LEU A 322 5.80 -22.45 -15.49
N TRP A 323 5.87 -21.77 -16.64
CA TRP A 323 5.12 -20.58 -16.94
C TRP A 323 4.29 -20.82 -18.20
N PRO A 324 3.10 -21.43 -18.04
CA PRO A 324 2.14 -21.59 -19.12
C PRO A 324 1.90 -20.24 -19.79
N ASN A 325 2.18 -20.18 -21.08
CA ASN A 325 2.09 -18.95 -21.82
C ASN A 325 0.62 -18.58 -22.04
N TYR A 326 0.24 -17.38 -21.59
CA TYR A 326 -1.08 -16.82 -21.85
C TYR A 326 -0.98 -15.88 -23.05
N GLY A 327 -1.31 -16.39 -24.24
CA GLY A 327 -1.32 -15.62 -25.48
C GLY A 327 -0.16 -15.97 -26.42
N THR A 328 0.56 -14.96 -26.91
CA THR A 328 1.54 -15.07 -28.02
C THR A 328 2.96 -14.68 -27.60
N ALA A 329 3.25 -14.64 -26.29
CA ALA A 329 4.64 -14.46 -25.86
C ALA A 329 5.50 -15.62 -26.37
N THR A 330 6.81 -15.42 -26.48
CA THR A 330 7.73 -16.48 -26.88
C THR A 330 8.93 -16.48 -25.94
N TYR A 331 9.38 -17.66 -25.56
CA TYR A 331 10.61 -17.81 -24.81
C TYR A 331 11.79 -17.89 -25.78
N VAL A 332 12.82 -17.09 -25.54
CA VAL A 332 14.04 -17.00 -26.37
C VAL A 332 15.28 -17.01 -25.48
N LEU A 333 16.45 -17.26 -26.08
CA LEU A 333 17.76 -17.13 -25.42
C LEU A 333 18.26 -15.69 -25.45
#